data_AF-A0A7Z0RU21-F1
#
_entry.id   AF-A0A7Z0RU21-F1
#
_cell.length_a   1.000
_cell.length_b   1.000
_cell.length_c   1.000
_cell.angle_alpha   90.00
_cell.angle_beta   90.00
_cell.angle_gamma   90.00
#
_symmetry.space_group_name_H-M   'P 1'
#
loop_
_entity.id
_entity.type
_entity.pdbx_description
1 polymer ?
#
loop_
_entity_poly.entity_id
_entity_poly.type
_entity_poly.pdbx_seq_one_letter_code
_entity_poly.pdbx_strand_id
1 'polypeptide(L)'
;MGKTRRWLCVALAMVPMMAQAGPGPFGLSVGETTMEEARTELSGKTSLQSKGTNKWSNGPMLSSAGAGLGLDGLQEALFIFDQENTLTSVVLSLHKNRYEDMRKMLGNQYPLIDEQAPFVGNKIATFREEGVTIEAKSPHMSFTMTLSYLSEDFSRQYQLAKEREQQEKAQRESSQL
;
A
#
# COMPACT_ATOMS: atom_id res chain seq x y z
N MET A 1 -52.59 45.19 -21.10
CA MET A 1 -51.15 44.97 -21.37
C MET A 1 -50.52 44.33 -20.14
N GLY A 2 -50.23 43.02 -20.22
CA GLY A 2 -49.82 42.20 -19.08
C GLY A 2 -48.33 42.33 -18.74
N LYS A 3 -48.02 42.39 -17.44
CA LYS A 3 -46.65 42.36 -16.92
C LYS A 3 -46.25 40.93 -16.59
N THR A 4 -45.32 40.38 -17.36
CA THR A 4 -44.74 39.06 -17.16
C THR A 4 -43.76 39.08 -15.98
N ARG A 5 -44.09 38.33 -14.92
CA ARG A 5 -43.17 38.03 -13.81
C ARG A 5 -42.14 37.02 -14.30
N ARG A 6 -40.87 37.44 -14.42
CA ARG A 6 -39.73 36.55 -14.63
C ARG A 6 -39.44 35.81 -13.33
N TRP A 7 -39.65 34.50 -13.33
CA TRP A 7 -39.19 33.60 -12.28
C TRP A 7 -37.71 33.29 -12.54
N LEU A 8 -36.84 33.61 -11.58
CA LEU A 8 -35.43 33.27 -11.61
C LEU A 8 -35.28 31.88 -10.97
N CYS A 9 -35.15 30.83 -11.79
CA CYS A 9 -34.78 29.50 -11.31
C CYS A 9 -33.27 29.49 -11.04
N VAL A 10 -32.86 29.50 -9.76
CA VAL A 10 -31.48 29.23 -9.37
C VAL A 10 -31.29 27.71 -9.41
N ALA A 11 -30.64 27.20 -10.46
CA ALA A 11 -30.23 25.81 -10.55
C ALA A 11 -28.96 25.61 -9.71
N LEU A 12 -29.10 24.95 -8.55
CA LEU A 12 -27.97 24.53 -7.73
C LEU A 12 -27.31 23.33 -8.42
N ALA A 13 -26.19 23.57 -9.11
CA ALA A 13 -25.41 22.52 -9.73
C ALA A 13 -24.71 21.69 -8.63
N MET A 14 -25.26 20.52 -8.32
CA MET A 14 -24.53 19.47 -7.60
C MET A 14 -23.42 18.98 -8.51
N VAL A 15 -22.20 19.48 -8.30
CA VAL A 15 -21.01 18.93 -8.94
C VAL A 15 -20.71 17.61 -8.22
N PRO A 16 -20.72 16.46 -8.91
CA PRO A 16 -20.29 15.22 -8.28
C PRO A 16 -18.81 15.37 -7.91
N MET A 17 -18.51 15.30 -6.61
CA MET A 17 -17.15 15.06 -6.14
C MET A 17 -16.74 13.71 -6.72
N MET A 18 -15.90 13.72 -7.75
CA MET A 18 -15.17 12.53 -8.15
C MET A 18 -14.27 12.20 -6.96
N ALA A 19 -14.65 11.17 -6.19
CA ALA A 19 -13.78 10.61 -5.17
C ALA A 19 -12.58 10.03 -5.92
N GLN A 20 -11.49 10.77 -5.94
CA GLN A 20 -10.23 10.25 -6.43
C GLN A 20 -9.79 9.20 -5.42
N ALA A 21 -9.68 7.94 -5.85
CA ALA A 21 -9.20 6.88 -4.98
C ALA A 21 -7.75 7.23 -4.56
N GLY A 22 -7.49 7.28 -3.26
CA GLY A 22 -6.16 7.46 -2.70
C GLY A 22 -5.17 6.36 -3.13
N PRO A 23 -3.88 6.50 -2.77
CA PRO A 23 -2.84 5.60 -3.25
C PRO A 23 -3.02 4.17 -2.74
N GLY A 24 -3.13 3.21 -3.65
CA GLY A 24 -3.12 1.80 -3.31
C GLY A 24 -3.47 0.89 -4.50
N PRO A 25 -3.22 -0.42 -4.38
CA PRO A 25 -3.45 -1.37 -5.46
C PRO A 25 -4.90 -1.92 -5.45
N PHE A 26 -5.31 -2.48 -6.58
CA PHE A 26 -6.54 -3.26 -6.75
C PHE A 26 -7.87 -2.51 -6.48
N GLY A 27 -7.84 -1.18 -6.53
CA GLY A 27 -8.99 -0.33 -6.20
C GLY A 27 -9.15 -0.06 -4.71
N LEU A 28 -8.14 -0.39 -3.90
CA LEU A 28 -8.10 -0.08 -2.47
C LEU A 28 -7.20 1.15 -2.24
N SER A 29 -7.59 2.02 -1.33
CA SER A 29 -6.83 3.20 -0.91
C SER A 29 -6.23 2.95 0.47
N VAL A 30 -4.90 3.05 0.60
CA VAL A 30 -4.22 2.91 1.88
C VAL A 30 -4.47 4.16 2.74
N GLY A 31 -4.90 3.95 3.99
CA GLY A 31 -5.29 4.99 4.93
C GLY A 31 -6.79 5.30 4.93
N GLU A 32 -7.56 4.74 3.98
CA GLU A 32 -8.97 5.07 3.80
C GLU A 32 -9.87 3.83 3.78
N THR A 33 -9.49 2.79 3.02
CA THR A 33 -10.36 1.64 2.80
C THR A 33 -10.53 0.80 4.06
N THR A 34 -11.77 0.54 4.44
CA THR A 34 -12.10 -0.34 5.56
C THR A 34 -11.95 -1.83 5.19
N MET A 35 -11.83 -2.70 6.19
CA MET A 35 -11.79 -4.15 5.97
C MET A 35 -13.03 -4.67 5.23
N GLU A 36 -14.21 -4.12 5.51
CA GLU A 36 -15.45 -4.55 4.88
C GLU A 36 -15.46 -4.19 3.39
N GLU A 37 -15.06 -2.97 3.05
CA GLU A 37 -14.90 -2.53 1.66
C GLU A 37 -13.83 -3.36 0.94
N ALA A 38 -12.68 -3.58 1.57
CA ALA A 38 -11.62 -4.41 1.00
C ALA A 38 -12.10 -5.85 0.72
N ARG A 39 -12.85 -6.46 1.64
CA ARG A 39 -13.44 -7.79 1.40
C ARG A 39 -14.43 -7.78 0.25
N THR A 40 -15.26 -6.76 0.17
CA THR A 40 -16.25 -6.60 -0.89
C THR A 40 -15.56 -6.49 -2.25
N GLU A 41 -14.57 -5.61 -2.37
CA GLU A 41 -13.83 -5.36 -3.61
C GLU A 41 -13.01 -6.59 -4.07
N LEU A 42 -12.45 -7.35 -3.11
CA LEU A 42 -11.55 -8.47 -3.41
C LEU A 42 -12.26 -9.82 -3.55
N SER A 43 -13.38 -10.07 -2.86
CA SER A 43 -14.03 -11.38 -2.81
C SER A 43 -14.51 -11.90 -4.16
N GLY A 44 -14.87 -11.00 -5.08
CA GLY A 44 -15.22 -11.36 -6.47
C GLY A 44 -14.01 -11.64 -7.38
N LYS A 45 -12.80 -11.31 -6.92
CA LYS A 45 -11.56 -11.36 -7.72
C LYS A 45 -10.61 -12.44 -7.22
N THR A 46 -10.55 -12.69 -5.92
CA THR A 46 -9.55 -13.58 -5.33
C THR A 46 -10.03 -14.27 -4.06
N SER A 47 -9.35 -15.35 -3.69
CA SER A 47 -9.55 -16.01 -2.40
C SER A 47 -8.76 -15.31 -1.31
N LEU A 48 -9.44 -14.99 -0.20
CA LEU A 48 -8.85 -14.35 0.97
C LEU A 48 -8.71 -15.33 2.12
N GLN A 49 -7.57 -15.27 2.81
CA GLN A 49 -7.26 -16.05 3.99
C GLN A 49 -6.89 -15.11 5.14
N SER A 50 -7.37 -15.38 6.35
CA SER A 50 -6.92 -14.64 7.53
C SER A 50 -5.51 -15.06 7.91
N LYS A 51 -4.64 -14.09 8.21
CA LYS A 51 -3.25 -14.30 8.68
C LYS A 51 -3.05 -13.93 10.14
N GLY A 52 -4.14 -13.70 10.88
CA GLY A 52 -4.10 -13.28 12.28
C GLY A 52 -3.85 -11.78 12.43
N THR A 53 -3.20 -11.39 13.53
CA THR A 53 -2.95 -9.99 13.88
C THR A 53 -1.53 -9.58 13.51
N ASN A 54 -1.38 -8.42 12.88
CA ASN A 54 -0.08 -7.87 12.54
C ASN A 54 0.64 -7.36 13.78
N LYS A 55 1.95 -7.65 13.89
CA LYS A 55 2.74 -7.27 15.06
C LYS A 55 3.00 -5.77 15.21
N TRP A 56 2.85 -4.98 14.14
CA TRP A 56 3.13 -3.54 14.13
C TRP A 56 1.86 -2.71 14.24
N SER A 57 0.83 -3.03 13.46
CA SER A 57 -0.44 -2.29 13.53
C SER A 57 -1.36 -2.75 14.66
N ASN A 58 -1.11 -3.96 15.21
CA ASN A 58 -2.03 -4.67 16.10
C ASN A 58 -3.43 -4.90 15.51
N GLY A 59 -3.59 -4.70 14.20
CA GLY A 59 -4.82 -4.96 13.48
C GLY A 59 -4.77 -6.29 12.72
N PRO A 60 -5.92 -6.74 12.21
CA PRO A 60 -6.02 -7.99 11.48
C PRO A 60 -5.30 -7.95 10.12
N MET A 61 -5.01 -9.14 9.58
CA MET A 61 -4.39 -9.32 8.28
C MET A 61 -5.19 -10.29 7.40
N LEU A 62 -5.29 -9.95 6.12
CA LEU A 62 -5.82 -10.82 5.07
C LEU A 62 -4.73 -11.07 4.03
N SER A 63 -4.70 -12.27 3.46
CA SER A 63 -3.79 -12.60 2.36
C SER A 63 -4.51 -13.24 1.19
N SER A 64 -3.96 -13.08 0.01
CA SER A 64 -4.33 -13.80 -1.20
C SER A 64 -3.08 -14.36 -1.88
N ALA A 65 -3.21 -15.50 -2.56
CA ALA A 65 -2.18 -16.06 -3.45
C ALA A 65 -2.07 -15.30 -4.80
N GLY A 66 -2.75 -14.16 -4.96
CA GLY A 66 -2.67 -13.29 -6.12
C GLY A 66 -3.56 -13.67 -7.31
N ALA A 67 -4.04 -14.91 -7.36
CA ALA A 67 -4.92 -15.38 -8.43
C ALA A 67 -6.16 -14.47 -8.59
N GLY A 68 -6.38 -13.97 -9.81
CA GLY A 68 -7.50 -13.10 -10.16
C GLY A 68 -7.35 -11.61 -9.82
N LEU A 69 -6.21 -11.19 -9.23
CA LEU A 69 -5.89 -9.77 -9.00
C LEU A 69 -5.29 -9.06 -10.22
N GLY A 70 -5.09 -9.78 -11.33
CA GLY A 70 -4.62 -9.20 -12.60
C GLY A 70 -3.17 -8.73 -12.61
N LEU A 71 -2.40 -9.02 -11.56
CA LEU A 71 -0.98 -8.69 -11.47
C LEU A 71 -0.14 -9.94 -11.78
N ASP A 72 0.47 -9.94 -12.96
CA ASP A 72 1.33 -11.03 -13.39
C ASP A 72 2.55 -11.19 -12.47
N GLY A 73 2.97 -12.44 -12.24
CA GLY A 73 4.08 -12.78 -11.34
C GLY A 73 3.84 -12.52 -9.85
N LEU A 74 2.61 -12.17 -9.43
CA LEU A 74 2.23 -12.03 -8.02
C LEU A 74 2.18 -13.39 -7.34
N GLN A 75 2.93 -13.53 -6.26
CA GLN A 75 3.04 -14.75 -5.44
C GLN A 75 2.16 -14.66 -4.19
N GLU A 76 2.09 -13.48 -3.57
CA GLU A 76 1.27 -13.21 -2.40
C GLU A 76 0.90 -11.72 -2.35
N ALA A 77 -0.34 -11.42 -2.00
CA ALA A 77 -0.77 -10.09 -1.57
C ALA A 77 -1.20 -10.15 -0.11
N LEU A 78 -0.57 -9.36 0.75
CA LEU A 78 -0.90 -9.23 2.17
C LEU A 78 -1.50 -7.85 2.41
N PHE A 79 -2.70 -7.83 2.97
CA PHE A 79 -3.45 -6.64 3.35
C PHE A 79 -3.43 -6.53 4.87
N ILE A 80 -2.87 -5.44 5.37
CA ILE A 80 -2.67 -5.19 6.81
C ILE A 80 -3.58 -4.05 7.20
N PHE A 81 -4.42 -4.29 8.20
CA PHE A 81 -5.31 -3.29 8.76
C PHE A 81 -4.80 -2.83 10.12
N ASP A 82 -5.26 -1.67 10.58
CA ASP A 82 -5.09 -1.21 11.96
C ASP A 82 -6.20 -1.76 12.89
N GLN A 83 -6.21 -1.31 14.14
CA GLN A 83 -7.19 -1.74 15.14
C GLN A 83 -8.61 -1.24 14.85
N GLU A 84 -8.74 -0.18 14.05
CA GLU A 84 -10.02 0.38 13.61
C GLU A 84 -10.53 -0.31 12.33
N ASN A 85 -9.79 -1.30 11.84
CA ASN A 85 -10.03 -2.04 10.59
C ASN A 85 -9.86 -1.18 9.33
N THR A 86 -9.02 -0.15 9.37
CA THR A 86 -8.63 0.65 8.20
C THR A 86 -7.36 0.07 7.58
N LEU A 87 -7.33 -0.02 6.25
CA LEU A 87 -6.20 -0.58 5.48
C LEU A 87 -4.99 0.33 5.64
N THR A 88 -3.96 -0.15 6.33
CA THR A 88 -2.79 0.66 6.69
C THR A 88 -1.54 0.26 5.91
N SER A 89 -1.51 -0.96 5.36
CA SER A 89 -0.47 -1.37 4.41
C SER A 89 -0.93 -2.49 3.48
N VAL A 90 -0.40 -2.46 2.25
CA VAL A 90 -0.48 -3.59 1.31
C VAL A 90 0.93 -4.00 0.93
N VAL A 91 1.24 -5.30 1.04
CA VAL A 91 2.54 -5.86 0.71
C VAL A 91 2.36 -6.93 -0.37
N LEU A 92 2.96 -6.71 -1.53
CA LEU A 92 2.91 -7.60 -2.68
C LEU A 92 4.26 -8.29 -2.85
N SER A 93 4.27 -9.61 -2.83
CA SER A 93 5.44 -10.44 -3.11
C SER A 93 5.39 -10.89 -4.56
N LEU A 94 6.38 -10.50 -5.36
CA LEU A 94 6.47 -10.86 -6.78
C LEU A 94 7.81 -11.51 -7.10
N HIS A 95 7.88 -12.24 -8.22
CA HIS A 95 9.17 -12.63 -8.78
C HIS A 95 10.07 -11.41 -9.01
N LYS A 96 11.34 -11.52 -8.63
CA LYS A 96 12.31 -10.43 -8.69
C LYS A 96 12.53 -9.83 -10.08
N ASN A 97 12.31 -10.61 -11.14
CA ASN A 97 12.40 -10.14 -12.52
C ASN A 97 11.37 -9.03 -12.85
N ARG A 98 10.34 -8.85 -12.01
CA ARG A 98 9.33 -7.79 -12.16
C ARG A 98 9.77 -6.41 -11.67
N TYR A 99 10.95 -6.29 -11.06
CA TYR A 99 11.39 -5.05 -10.43
C TYR A 99 11.37 -3.85 -11.39
N GLU A 100 11.96 -3.98 -12.58
CA GLU A 100 12.06 -2.87 -13.53
C GLU A 100 10.68 -2.44 -14.03
N ASP A 101 9.79 -3.41 -14.30
CA ASP A 101 8.41 -3.14 -14.72
C ASP A 101 7.62 -2.43 -13.61
N MET A 102 7.72 -2.91 -12.37
CA MET A 102 7.02 -2.32 -11.23
C MET A 102 7.55 -0.92 -10.91
N ARG A 103 8.87 -0.74 -10.88
CA ARG A 103 9.49 0.58 -10.69
C ARG A 103 9.04 1.57 -11.76
N LYS A 104 9.01 1.16 -13.02
CA LYS A 104 8.54 2.01 -14.12
C LYS A 104 7.06 2.35 -14.00
N MET A 105 6.22 1.35 -13.70
CA MET A 105 4.79 1.52 -13.50
C MET A 105 4.49 2.51 -12.37
N LEU A 106 5.23 2.44 -11.26
CA LEU A 106 5.08 3.35 -10.12
C LEU A 106 5.57 4.75 -10.47
N GLY A 107 6.72 4.89 -11.15
CA GLY A 107 7.24 6.20 -11.56
C GLY A 107 6.37 6.95 -12.57
N ASN A 108 5.43 6.27 -13.23
CA ASN A 108 4.41 6.90 -14.06
C ASN A 108 3.20 7.40 -13.26
N GLN A 109 3.02 6.93 -12.02
CA GLN A 109 1.84 7.19 -11.19
C GLN A 109 2.15 8.07 -9.98
N TYR A 110 3.35 7.95 -9.40
CA TYR A 110 3.72 8.58 -8.15
C TYR A 110 5.08 9.29 -8.26
N PRO A 111 5.27 10.42 -7.57
CA PRO A 111 6.55 11.09 -7.45
C PRO A 111 7.61 10.19 -6.79
N LEU A 112 8.77 10.04 -7.45
CA LEU A 112 9.94 9.38 -6.89
C LEU A 112 10.61 10.30 -5.86
N ILE A 113 10.88 9.79 -4.65
CA ILE A 113 11.54 10.55 -3.58
C ILE A 113 12.94 10.01 -3.22
N ASP A 114 13.21 8.74 -3.49
CA ASP A 114 14.53 8.13 -3.26
C ASP A 114 14.74 6.90 -4.17
N GLU A 115 15.98 6.64 -4.57
CA GLU A 115 16.33 5.48 -5.40
C GLU A 115 17.76 4.99 -5.13
N GLN A 116 17.88 3.68 -4.85
CA GLN A 116 19.12 2.94 -4.76
C GLN A 116 19.12 1.84 -5.82
N ALA A 117 19.91 1.98 -6.88
CA ALA A 117 19.95 1.02 -7.99
C ALA A 117 21.39 0.67 -8.42
N PRO A 118 22.21 0.05 -7.54
CA PRO A 118 23.57 -0.36 -7.89
C PRO A 118 23.56 -1.48 -8.93
N PHE A 119 24.66 -1.61 -9.68
CA PHE A 119 24.85 -2.69 -10.65
C PHE A 119 24.82 -4.07 -9.97
N VAL A 120 25.44 -4.19 -8.79
CA VAL A 120 25.36 -5.34 -7.89
C VAL A 120 24.93 -4.86 -6.51
N GLY A 121 23.87 -5.45 -5.97
CA GLY A 121 23.33 -5.09 -4.65
C GLY A 121 21.81 -5.14 -4.61
N ASN A 122 21.25 -4.65 -3.51
CA ASN A 122 19.82 -4.47 -3.35
C ASN A 122 19.38 -3.28 -4.19
N LYS A 123 18.23 -3.42 -4.87
CA LYS A 123 17.58 -2.29 -5.52
C LYS A 123 16.36 -1.84 -4.71
N ILE A 124 16.20 -0.54 -4.53
CA ILE A 124 15.07 0.07 -3.83
C ILE A 124 14.68 1.34 -4.60
N ALA A 125 13.39 1.52 -4.84
CA ALA A 125 12.81 2.78 -5.31
C ALA A 125 11.64 3.15 -4.41
N THR A 126 11.66 4.39 -3.91
CA THR A 126 10.68 4.90 -2.96
C THR A 126 9.92 6.06 -3.57
N PHE A 127 8.60 5.96 -3.54
CA PHE A 127 7.66 6.96 -4.04
C PHE A 127 6.78 7.46 -2.90
N ARG A 128 6.16 8.62 -3.06
CA ARG A 128 5.23 9.16 -2.07
C ARG A 128 4.12 9.97 -2.71
N GLU A 129 2.90 9.71 -2.26
CA GLU A 129 1.67 10.40 -2.65
C GLU A 129 0.73 10.42 -1.45
N GLU A 130 0.08 11.54 -1.16
CA GLU A 130 -1.02 11.65 -0.17
C GLU A 130 -0.79 10.92 1.18
N GLY A 131 0.41 11.04 1.78
CA GLY A 131 0.71 10.40 3.06
C GLY A 131 0.97 8.88 2.99
N VAL A 132 1.00 8.31 1.79
CA VAL A 132 1.37 6.91 1.53
C VAL A 132 2.79 6.86 0.95
N THR A 133 3.64 6.04 1.55
CA THR A 133 4.95 5.69 1.00
C THR A 133 4.83 4.38 0.22
N ILE A 134 5.30 4.37 -1.02
CA ILE A 134 5.33 3.18 -1.87
C ILE A 134 6.78 2.75 -2.09
N GLU A 135 7.14 1.53 -1.72
CA GLU A 135 8.49 0.98 -1.86
C GLU A 135 8.50 -0.22 -2.80
N ALA A 136 9.25 -0.13 -3.89
CA ALA A 136 9.64 -1.29 -4.68
C ALA A 136 11.04 -1.74 -4.26
N LYS A 137 11.17 -2.95 -3.72
CA LYS A 137 12.42 -3.48 -3.17
C LYS A 137 12.76 -4.85 -3.73
N SER A 138 13.98 -4.98 -4.24
CA SER A 138 14.50 -6.17 -4.88
C SER A 138 15.84 -6.56 -4.24
N PRO A 139 15.82 -7.43 -3.20
CA PRO A 139 17.05 -7.84 -2.52
C PRO A 139 17.97 -8.66 -3.44
N HIS A 140 19.28 -8.47 -3.33
CA HIS A 140 20.26 -9.15 -4.18
C HIS A 140 20.17 -10.68 -4.07
N MET A 141 20.09 -11.18 -2.83
CA MET A 141 20.13 -12.61 -2.48
C MET A 141 18.74 -13.27 -2.41
N SER A 142 17.71 -12.64 -2.97
CA SER A 142 16.32 -13.16 -2.99
C SER A 142 15.84 -13.37 -4.42
N PHE A 143 14.98 -14.36 -4.63
CA PHE A 143 14.23 -14.55 -5.88
C PHE A 143 12.91 -13.76 -5.91
N THR A 144 12.54 -13.16 -4.78
CA THR A 144 11.31 -12.39 -4.59
C THR A 144 11.66 -10.93 -4.36
N MET A 145 10.93 -10.04 -5.04
CA MET A 145 10.86 -8.62 -4.73
C MET A 145 9.58 -8.32 -3.94
N THR A 146 9.55 -7.17 -3.30
CA THR A 146 8.38 -6.67 -2.59
C THR A 146 7.97 -5.33 -3.16
N LEU A 147 6.67 -5.14 -3.38
CA LEU A 147 6.06 -3.83 -3.58
C LEU A 147 5.16 -3.54 -2.37
N SER A 148 5.49 -2.51 -1.60
CA SER A 148 4.77 -2.16 -0.39
C SER A 148 4.13 -0.79 -0.51
N TYR A 149 2.86 -0.67 -0.12
CA TYR A 149 2.17 0.59 0.11
C TYR A 149 1.99 0.72 1.63
N LEU A 150 2.46 1.81 2.22
CA LEU A 150 2.47 2.01 3.66
C LEU A 150 1.88 3.39 3.98
N SER A 151 0.86 3.42 4.84
CA SER A 151 0.44 4.67 5.45
C SER A 151 1.60 5.29 6.25
N GLU A 152 1.58 6.61 6.43
CA GLU A 152 2.61 7.30 7.21
C GLU A 152 2.71 6.74 8.64
N ASP A 153 1.56 6.51 9.29
CA ASP A 153 1.51 5.98 10.65
C ASP A 153 2.07 4.55 10.73
N PHE A 154 1.72 3.68 9.78
CA PHE A 154 2.28 2.33 9.74
C PHE A 154 3.79 2.36 9.47
N SER A 155 4.25 3.22 8.56
CA SER A 155 5.68 3.41 8.28
C SER A 155 6.45 3.81 9.54
N ARG A 156 5.90 4.73 10.33
CA ARG A 156 6.47 5.18 11.61
C ARG A 156 6.51 4.05 12.64
N GLN A 157 5.41 3.32 12.81
CA GLN A 157 5.33 2.16 13.72
C GLN A 157 6.36 1.09 13.35
N TYR A 158 6.46 0.77 12.06
CA TYR A 158 7.41 -0.20 11.52
C TYR A 158 8.86 0.22 11.76
N GLN A 159 9.19 1.48 11.49
CA GLN A 159 10.55 2.00 11.67
C GLN A 159 10.97 2.00 13.15
N LEU A 160 10.10 2.47 14.05
CA LEU A 160 10.34 2.43 15.49
C LEU A 160 10.56 1.00 16.00
N ALA A 161 9.77 0.04 15.51
CA ALA A 161 9.94 -1.37 15.87
C ALA A 161 11.29 -1.92 15.39
N LYS A 162 11.69 -1.59 14.15
CA LYS A 162 12.99 -2.02 13.61
C LYS A 162 14.17 -1.46 14.37
N GLU A 163 14.12 -0.18 14.75
CA GLU A 163 15.19 0.46 15.51
C GLU A 163 15.37 -0.21 16.88
N ARG A 164 14.26 -0.51 17.58
CA ARG A 164 14.29 -1.27 18.84
C ARG A 164 14.87 -2.67 18.65
N GLU A 165 14.42 -3.41 17.64
CA GLU A 165 14.93 -4.75 17.33
C GLU A 165 16.45 -4.73 17.04
N GLN A 166 16.95 -3.69 16.37
CA GLN A 166 18.39 -3.52 16.11
C GLN A 166 19.18 -3.20 17.38
N GLN A 167 18.65 -2.32 18.24
CA GLN A 167 19.29 -1.98 19.52
C GLN A 167 19.37 -3.20 20.44
N GLU A 168 18.30 -3.99 20.53
CA GLU A 168 18.27 -5.22 21.33
C GLU A 168 19.27 -6.26 20.81
N LYS A 169 19.39 -6.42 19.49
CA LYS A 169 20.39 -7.31 18.89
C LYS A 169 21.81 -6.86 19.22
N ALA A 170 22.11 -5.58 19.04
CA ALA A 170 23.42 -5.03 19.34
C ALA A 170 23.80 -5.21 20.83
N GLN A 171 22.85 -5.01 21.76
CA GLN A 171 23.07 -5.25 23.18
C GLN A 171 23.31 -6.72 23.52
N ARG A 172 22.60 -7.64 22.85
CA ARG A 172 22.81 -9.09 23.04
C ARG A 172 24.17 -9.53 22.53
N GLU A 173 24.57 -9.03 21.36
CA GLU A 173 25.89 -9.32 20.77
C GLU A 173 27.01 -8.76 21.64
N SER A 174 26.87 -7.54 22.17
CA SER A 174 27.86 -6.95 23.07
C SER A 174 27.95 -7.65 24.44
N SER A 175 26.87 -8.29 24.90
CA SER A 175 26.85 -9.03 26.17
C SER A 175 27.40 -10.45 26.05
N GLN A 176 27.70 -10.92 24.83
CA GLN A 176 28.28 -12.23 24.54
C GLN A 176 29.79 -12.16 24.24
N LEU A 177 30.34 -10.94 24.14
CA LEU A 177 31.77 -10.65 24.00
C LEU A 177 32.40 -10.40 25.38
#